data_AF-A0A2V9LM23-F1
#
_entry.id   AF-A0A2V9LM23-F1
#
_cell.length_a   1.000
_cell.length_b   1.000
_cell.length_c   1.000
_cell.angle_alpha   90.00
_cell.angle_beta   90.00
_cell.angle_gamma   90.00
#
_symmetry.space_group_name_H-M   'P 1'
#
loop_
_entity.id
_entity.type
_entity.pdbx_description
1 polymer ?
#
loop_
_entity_poly.entity_id
_entity_poly.type
_entity_poly.pdbx_seq_one_letter_code
_entity_poly.pdbx_strand_id
1 'polypeptide(L)'
;MKTTKILAASLVAAMTLPIALRAQDKPQPKSLIPSLIPLRVQVVFSEYEGEKKIATLPYSIAVNANERQDGGLFGRMTSLRMGIQVPIGTGKNGDINYQNVGTDVDCWAASTEDGSFHVSLSATRSSLYTPSSDSERKSVGYVGAVEARGEPMIRRFNASFNLLLRDGQTIENTMATDPVTGHLWKIAVTLRAVK
;
A
#
# COMPACT_ATOMS: atom_id res chain seq x y z
N MET A 1 16.53 -11.87 92.80
CA MET A 1 17.38 -11.89 91.59
C MET A 1 17.80 -13.35 91.36
N LYS A 2 17.02 -14.10 90.57
CA LYS A 2 17.33 -14.59 89.20
C LYS A 2 18.56 -15.54 89.17
N THR A 3 18.39 -16.84 89.44
CA THR A 3 18.12 -17.97 88.50
C THR A 3 19.20 -18.24 87.45
N THR A 4 19.93 -19.35 87.68
CA THR A 4 20.29 -20.45 86.76
C THR A 4 20.71 -20.14 85.33
N LYS A 5 21.91 -20.60 84.95
CA LYS A 5 22.27 -20.89 83.55
C LYS A 5 22.61 -22.36 83.38
N ILE A 6 21.94 -22.93 82.39
CA ILE A 6 21.85 -24.33 81.99
C ILE A 6 23.05 -24.69 81.11
N LEU A 7 23.58 -25.91 81.31
CA LEU A 7 24.62 -26.54 80.53
C LEU A 7 24.07 -27.86 79.99
N ALA A 8 23.86 -27.98 78.68
CA ALA A 8 23.62 -29.22 77.94
C ALA A 8 23.76 -28.89 76.43
N ALA A 9 24.84 -29.27 75.75
CA ALA A 9 25.16 -30.61 75.23
C ALA A 9 24.31 -31.03 74.00
N SER A 10 24.95 -30.89 72.83
CA SER A 10 24.94 -31.76 71.64
C SER A 10 23.62 -32.32 71.08
N LEU A 11 23.34 -32.03 69.79
CA LEU A 11 23.16 -33.10 68.79
C LEU A 11 23.30 -32.58 67.34
N VAL A 12 24.15 -33.26 66.58
CA VAL A 12 24.38 -33.12 65.14
C VAL A 12 23.27 -33.85 64.38
N ALA A 13 22.64 -33.19 63.41
CA ALA A 13 21.92 -33.84 62.32
C ALA A 13 21.94 -32.93 61.07
N ALA A 14 22.93 -33.17 60.21
CA ALA A 14 23.02 -32.54 58.89
C ALA A 14 21.97 -33.16 57.96
N MET A 15 20.96 -32.37 57.60
CA MET A 15 19.91 -32.75 56.66
C MET A 15 20.15 -31.99 55.35
N THR A 16 20.89 -32.60 54.42
CA THR A 16 21.13 -32.04 53.08
C THR A 16 20.00 -32.47 52.13
N LEU A 17 19.05 -31.58 51.87
CA LEU A 17 18.10 -31.74 50.76
C LEU A 17 18.79 -31.43 49.42
N PRO A 18 18.69 -32.29 48.40
CA PRO A 18 19.06 -31.93 47.05
C PRO A 18 17.96 -31.01 46.46
N ILE A 19 18.28 -29.73 46.30
CA ILE A 19 17.47 -28.81 45.49
C ILE A 19 17.64 -29.24 44.04
N ALA A 20 16.66 -29.97 43.52
CA ALA A 20 16.55 -30.23 42.09
C ALA A 20 16.29 -28.88 41.40
N LEU A 21 17.34 -28.27 40.86
CA LEU A 21 17.26 -27.16 39.92
C LEU A 21 16.52 -27.66 38.66
N ARG A 22 15.20 -27.47 38.64
CA ARG A 22 14.41 -27.49 37.41
C ARG A 22 14.89 -26.29 36.61
N ALA A 23 15.79 -26.53 35.65
CA ALA A 23 16.09 -25.58 34.60
C ALA A 23 14.75 -25.16 33.97
N GLN A 24 14.32 -23.93 34.28
CA GLN A 24 13.19 -23.33 33.60
C GLN A 24 13.62 -23.11 32.16
N ASP A 25 12.99 -23.84 31.23
CA ASP A 25 12.96 -23.47 29.82
C ASP A 25 12.38 -22.06 29.74
N LYS A 26 13.28 -21.07 29.72
CA LYS A 26 12.94 -19.67 29.53
C LYS A 26 12.35 -19.59 28.12
N PRO A 27 11.08 -19.18 27.94
CA PRO A 27 10.52 -18.98 26.62
C PRO A 27 11.45 -18.04 25.85
N GLN A 28 11.98 -18.50 24.71
CA GLN A 28 12.72 -17.61 23.82
C GLN A 28 11.80 -16.42 23.50
N PRO A 29 12.26 -15.17 23.70
CA PRO A 29 11.47 -14.02 23.31
C PRO A 29 11.25 -14.11 21.80
N LYS A 30 9.98 -14.28 21.38
CA LYS A 30 9.59 -14.07 19.99
C LYS A 30 10.11 -12.69 19.61
N SER A 31 10.92 -12.62 18.55
CA SER A 31 11.33 -11.36 17.95
C SER A 31 10.07 -10.51 17.75
N LEU A 32 10.02 -9.35 18.41
CA LEU A 32 8.93 -8.38 18.27
C LEU A 32 9.02 -7.59 16.96
N ILE A 33 10.08 -7.80 16.18
CA ILE A 33 10.26 -7.23 14.84
C ILE A 33 9.66 -8.23 13.85
N PRO A 34 8.54 -7.90 13.18
CA PRO A 34 7.98 -8.76 12.15
C PRO A 34 9.02 -8.95 11.04
N SER A 35 9.16 -10.17 10.52
CA SER A 35 10.03 -10.45 9.39
C SER A 35 9.58 -9.65 8.16
N LEU A 36 10.55 -9.12 7.41
CA LEU A 36 10.28 -8.56 6.09
C LEU A 36 9.91 -9.70 5.14
N ILE A 37 8.80 -9.54 4.42
CA ILE A 37 8.35 -10.50 3.42
C ILE A 37 8.30 -9.78 2.08
N PRO A 38 9.17 -10.12 1.11
CA PRO A 38 9.15 -9.47 -0.18
C PRO A 38 7.90 -9.90 -0.97
N LEU A 39 7.17 -8.91 -1.47
CA LEU A 39 5.95 -9.07 -2.24
C LEU A 39 6.12 -8.46 -3.62
N ARG A 40 5.43 -9.04 -4.60
CA ARG A 40 5.16 -8.44 -5.89
C ARG A 40 3.67 -8.12 -5.97
N VAL A 41 3.36 -6.83 -6.06
CA VAL A 41 2.00 -6.33 -6.27
C VAL A 41 1.87 -5.92 -7.72
N GLN A 42 0.88 -6.49 -8.41
CA GLN A 42 0.55 -6.14 -9.78
C GLN A 42 -0.77 -5.38 -9.81
N VAL A 43 -0.78 -4.23 -10.49
CA VAL A 43 -1.96 -3.41 -10.71
C VAL A 43 -2.22 -3.38 -12.20
N VAL A 44 -3.43 -3.76 -12.62
CA VAL A 44 -3.83 -3.75 -14.04
C VAL A 44 -4.98 -2.79 -14.22
N PHE A 45 -4.74 -1.73 -14.99
CA PHE A 45 -5.80 -0.86 -15.47
C PHE A 45 -6.32 -1.39 -16.79
N SER A 46 -7.63 -1.57 -16.89
CA SER A 46 -8.31 -1.93 -18.14
C SER A 46 -9.34 -0.87 -18.50
N GLU A 47 -9.32 -0.40 -19.74
CA GLU A 47 -10.31 0.54 -20.27
C GLU A 47 -11.23 -0.20 -21.24
N TYR A 48 -12.53 0.04 -21.14
CA TYR A 48 -13.55 -0.55 -22.00
C TYR A 48 -14.43 0.53 -22.64
N GLU A 49 -14.79 0.29 -23.89
CA GLU A 49 -15.82 1.03 -24.62
C GLU A 49 -17.03 0.09 -24.73
N GLY A 50 -18.05 0.33 -23.91
CA GLY A 50 -19.10 -0.67 -23.68
C GLY A 50 -18.51 -1.96 -23.11
N GLU A 51 -18.72 -3.08 -23.80
CA GLU A 51 -18.19 -4.39 -23.40
C GLU A 51 -16.80 -4.69 -23.99
N LYS A 52 -16.35 -3.90 -24.96
CA LYS A 52 -15.07 -4.12 -25.64
C LYS A 52 -13.93 -3.55 -24.82
N LYS A 53 -12.98 -4.40 -24.42
CA LYS A 53 -11.72 -3.96 -23.82
C LYS A 53 -10.87 -3.25 -24.88
N ILE A 54 -10.53 -2.00 -24.66
CA ILE A 54 -9.76 -1.15 -25.59
C ILE A 54 -8.32 -0.89 -25.12
N ALA A 55 -8.04 -1.01 -23.82
CA ALA A 55 -6.68 -0.90 -23.29
C ALA A 55 -6.45 -1.82 -22.11
N THR A 56 -5.19 -2.23 -21.91
CA THR A 56 -4.72 -2.96 -20.72
C THR A 56 -3.31 -2.49 -20.38
N LEU A 57 -3.14 -1.97 -19.18
CA LEU A 57 -1.90 -1.36 -18.71
C LEU A 57 -1.48 -2.02 -17.39
N PRO A 58 -0.59 -3.03 -17.43
CA PRO A 58 -0.08 -3.70 -16.25
C PRO A 58 1.10 -2.93 -15.65
N TYR A 59 1.10 -2.78 -14.34
CA TYR A 59 2.20 -2.23 -13.55
C TYR A 59 2.55 -3.20 -12.43
N SER A 60 3.84 -3.33 -12.13
CA SER A 60 4.32 -4.19 -11.06
C SER A 60 5.23 -3.39 -10.13
N ILE A 61 4.99 -3.52 -8.83
CA ILE A 61 5.78 -2.89 -7.77
C ILE A 61 6.25 -3.96 -6.78
N ALA A 62 7.51 -3.91 -6.40
CA ALA A 62 8.08 -4.77 -5.36
C ALA A 62 7.94 -4.06 -4.01
N VAL A 63 7.31 -4.71 -3.03
CA VAL A 63 7.00 -4.12 -1.72
C VAL A 63 7.45 -5.09 -0.64
N ASN A 64 8.10 -4.60 0.40
CA ASN A 64 8.43 -5.43 1.55
C ASN A 64 7.32 -5.29 2.59
N ALA A 65 6.60 -6.38 2.87
CA ALA A 65 5.62 -6.37 3.95
C ALA A 65 6.31 -6.14 5.30
N ASN A 66 5.64 -5.40 6.18
CA ASN A 66 6.12 -5.02 7.51
C ASN A 66 7.34 -4.09 7.52
N GLU A 67 7.77 -3.61 6.36
CA GLU A 67 8.82 -2.62 6.29
C GLU A 67 8.35 -1.33 6.94
N ARG A 68 9.17 -0.81 7.86
CA ARG A 68 8.89 0.44 8.56
C ARG A 68 9.72 1.56 7.97
N GLN A 69 9.19 2.76 8.04
CA GLN A 69 9.99 3.95 7.83
C GLN A 69 11.00 4.08 8.99
N ASP A 70 12.21 4.56 8.70
CA ASP A 70 13.27 4.70 9.71
C ASP A 70 12.78 5.50 10.93
N GLY A 71 12.79 4.89 12.11
CA GLY A 71 12.33 5.48 13.36
C GLY A 71 10.81 5.70 13.48
N GLY A 72 10.01 5.25 12.51
CA GLY A 72 8.58 5.47 12.44
C GLY A 72 7.72 4.32 12.98
N LEU A 73 6.50 4.66 13.42
CA LEU A 73 5.42 3.71 13.72
C LEU A 73 4.66 3.25 12.47
N PHE A 74 4.87 3.94 11.33
CA PHE A 74 4.15 3.71 10.09
C PHE A 74 4.93 2.82 9.12
N GLY A 75 4.16 2.13 8.29
CA GLY A 75 4.67 1.35 7.18
C GLY A 75 5.40 2.18 6.13
N ARG A 76 6.47 1.63 5.52
CA ARG A 76 7.19 2.29 4.43
C ARG A 76 6.39 2.16 3.13
N MET A 77 5.98 3.30 2.57
CA MET A 77 5.33 3.35 1.27
C MET A 77 6.36 3.12 0.15
N THR A 78 6.05 2.24 -0.79
CA THR A 78 6.79 2.09 -2.03
C THR A 78 6.03 2.78 -3.16
N SER A 79 6.73 3.55 -3.98
CA SER A 79 6.15 4.39 -5.02
C SER A 79 6.65 3.99 -6.41
N LEU A 80 5.73 3.91 -7.37
CA LEU A 80 6.02 3.82 -8.81
C LEU A 80 5.44 5.08 -9.48
N ARG A 81 6.23 5.73 -10.32
CA ARG A 81 5.85 6.92 -11.10
C ARG A 81 6.27 6.69 -12.53
N MET A 82 5.33 6.72 -13.47
CA MET A 82 5.58 6.47 -14.88
C MET A 82 4.79 7.46 -15.71
N GLY A 83 5.47 8.31 -16.49
CA GLY A 83 4.77 9.32 -17.26
C GLY A 83 5.70 10.34 -17.89
N ILE A 84 5.11 11.45 -18.29
CA ILE A 84 5.78 12.62 -18.85
C ILE A 84 5.48 13.84 -17.99
N GLN A 85 6.29 14.90 -18.17
CA GLN A 85 6.02 16.22 -17.63
C GLN A 85 5.50 17.12 -18.75
N VAL A 86 4.32 17.70 -18.52
CA VAL A 86 3.67 18.58 -19.49
C VAL A 86 3.81 20.02 -19.02
N PRO A 87 4.32 20.94 -19.86
CA PRO A 87 4.35 22.35 -19.54
C PRO A 87 2.93 22.93 -19.58
N ILE A 88 2.55 23.61 -18.52
CA ILE A 88 1.29 24.33 -18.37
C ILE A 88 1.63 25.80 -18.15
N GLY A 89 1.15 26.67 -19.04
CA GLY A 89 1.30 28.11 -18.89
C GLY A 89 0.51 28.59 -17.67
N THR A 90 1.16 29.27 -16.74
CA THR A 90 0.54 29.84 -15.54
C THR A 90 0.52 31.36 -15.67
N GLY A 91 -0.55 31.91 -16.23
CA GLY A 91 -0.81 33.36 -16.22
C GLY A 91 -0.33 34.16 -17.44
N LYS A 92 -0.48 35.49 -17.37
CA LYS A 92 -0.26 36.42 -18.50
C LYS A 92 1.22 36.68 -18.82
N ASN A 93 2.14 36.32 -17.92
CA ASN A 93 3.57 36.63 -18.04
C ASN A 93 4.39 35.53 -18.72
N GLY A 94 3.75 34.45 -19.16
CA GLY A 94 4.45 33.33 -19.84
C GLY A 94 5.20 32.40 -18.89
N ASP A 95 4.91 32.43 -17.59
CA ASP A 95 5.47 31.47 -16.63
C ASP A 95 4.99 30.05 -16.97
N ILE A 96 5.89 29.07 -16.89
CA ILE A 96 5.61 27.66 -17.22
C ILE A 96 5.76 26.82 -15.95
N ASN A 97 4.70 26.10 -15.58
CA ASN A 97 4.74 25.07 -14.56
C ASN A 97 4.67 23.68 -15.20
N TYR A 98 5.37 22.69 -14.66
CA TYR A 98 5.34 21.33 -15.20
C TYR A 98 4.42 20.44 -14.37
N GLN A 99 3.50 19.75 -15.06
CA GLN A 99 2.57 18.81 -14.44
C GLN A 99 2.89 17.38 -14.89
N ASN A 100 3.05 16.47 -13.94
CA ASN A 100 3.20 15.04 -14.23
C ASN A 100 1.88 14.48 -14.79
N VAL A 101 1.99 13.77 -15.91
CA VAL A 101 0.91 13.04 -16.56
C VAL A 101 1.36 11.61 -16.83
N GLY A 102 0.59 10.64 -16.34
CA GLY A 102 0.90 9.23 -16.42
C GLY A 102 0.27 8.44 -15.28
N THR A 103 0.94 7.36 -14.86
CA THR A 103 0.50 6.47 -13.80
C THR A 103 1.37 6.61 -12.56
N ASP A 104 0.71 6.83 -11.43
CA ASP A 104 1.32 6.86 -10.10
C ASP A 104 0.70 5.76 -9.26
N VAL A 105 1.53 4.91 -8.66
CA VAL A 105 1.10 3.86 -7.74
C VAL A 105 1.88 4.01 -6.44
N ASP A 106 1.17 4.03 -5.32
CA ASP A 106 1.74 4.00 -3.97
C ASP A 106 1.20 2.79 -3.24
N CYS A 107 2.10 1.98 -2.69
CA CYS A 107 1.73 0.73 -2.05
C CYS A 107 2.51 0.53 -0.75
N TRP A 108 1.79 0.11 0.29
CA TRP A 108 2.37 -0.44 1.50
C TRP A 108 1.67 -1.76 1.86
N ALA A 109 2.38 -2.65 2.53
CA ALA A 109 1.83 -3.94 2.95
C ALA A 109 2.27 -4.34 4.37
N ALA A 110 1.41 -5.10 5.04
CA ALA A 110 1.71 -5.81 6.28
C ALA A 110 1.17 -7.23 6.23
N SER A 111 1.89 -8.17 6.84
CA SER A 111 1.38 -9.53 7.05
C SER A 111 0.41 -9.57 8.22
N THR A 112 -0.62 -10.41 8.12
CA THR A 112 -1.56 -10.69 9.21
C THR A 112 -1.30 -12.08 9.79
N GLU A 113 -1.84 -12.35 10.98
CA GLU A 113 -1.59 -13.61 11.71
C GLU A 113 -2.14 -14.86 10.99
N ASP A 114 -3.18 -14.69 10.17
CA ASP A 114 -3.81 -15.74 9.36
C ASP A 114 -3.04 -16.04 8.06
N GLY A 115 -1.88 -15.40 7.83
CA GLY A 115 -1.07 -15.57 6.63
C GLY A 115 -1.56 -14.78 5.42
N SER A 116 -2.55 -13.91 5.58
CA SER A 116 -2.95 -12.93 4.59
C SER A 116 -2.04 -11.68 4.65
N PHE A 117 -2.25 -10.75 3.73
CA PHE A 117 -1.54 -9.48 3.66
C PHE A 117 -2.55 -8.34 3.58
N HIS A 118 -2.44 -7.40 4.50
CA HIS A 118 -3.09 -6.10 4.36
C HIS A 118 -2.29 -5.26 3.36
N VAL A 119 -2.94 -4.78 2.30
CA VAL A 119 -2.32 -3.96 1.25
C VAL A 119 -3.07 -2.63 1.18
N SER A 120 -2.37 -1.54 1.47
CA SER A 120 -2.86 -0.19 1.22
C SER A 120 -2.28 0.29 -0.10
N LEU A 121 -3.14 0.63 -1.05
CA LEU A 121 -2.76 0.95 -2.43
C LEU A 121 -3.48 2.21 -2.90
N SER A 122 -2.73 3.20 -3.39
CA SER A 122 -3.25 4.30 -4.20
C SER A 122 -2.79 4.10 -5.64
N ALA A 123 -3.71 4.25 -6.58
CA ALA A 123 -3.47 4.08 -8.00
C ALA A 123 -4.11 5.25 -8.75
N THR A 124 -3.27 6.13 -9.28
CA THR A 124 -3.67 7.29 -10.09
C THR A 124 -3.25 7.06 -11.52
N ARG A 125 -4.14 7.34 -12.46
CA ARG A 125 -3.83 7.40 -13.89
C ARG A 125 -4.30 8.72 -14.44
N SER A 126 -3.45 9.40 -15.19
CA SER A 126 -3.75 10.64 -15.86
C SER A 126 -3.33 10.59 -17.32
N SER A 127 -4.04 11.34 -18.16
CA SER A 127 -3.78 11.42 -19.59
C SER A 127 -4.11 12.81 -20.11
N LEU A 128 -3.42 13.22 -21.17
CA LEU A 128 -3.77 14.42 -21.90
C LEU A 128 -5.10 14.23 -22.64
N TYR A 129 -5.92 15.25 -22.59
CA TYR A 129 -7.14 15.37 -23.37
C TYR A 129 -7.03 16.63 -24.23
N THR A 130 -7.23 16.45 -25.52
CA THR A 130 -7.33 17.55 -26.47
C THR A 130 -8.77 17.51 -27.00
N PRO A 131 -9.61 18.51 -26.67
CA PRO A 131 -10.91 18.62 -27.32
C PRO A 131 -10.65 18.82 -28.81
N SER A 132 -11.11 17.88 -29.64
CA SER A 132 -11.06 18.02 -31.09
C SER A 132 -11.87 19.25 -31.52
N SER A 133 -11.34 20.04 -32.45
CA SER A 133 -12.03 21.17 -33.09
C SER A 133 -13.19 20.75 -34.00
N ASP A 134 -13.47 19.46 -34.13
CA ASP A 134 -14.59 18.94 -34.90
C ASP A 134 -15.89 19.10 -34.10
N SER A 135 -16.68 20.06 -34.55
CA SER A 135 -17.92 20.57 -33.98
C SER A 135 -19.12 19.60 -34.03
N GLU A 136 -18.91 18.27 -33.97
CA GLU A 136 -20.00 17.29 -34.11
C GLU A 136 -20.10 16.21 -33.03
N ARG A 137 -19.32 16.27 -31.95
CA ARG A 137 -19.61 15.45 -30.76
C ARG A 137 -20.08 16.34 -29.62
N LYS A 138 -21.40 16.56 -29.58
CA LYS A 138 -22.10 16.99 -28.36
C LYS A 138 -21.86 15.92 -27.29
N SER A 139 -20.78 16.05 -26.54
CA SER A 139 -20.54 15.28 -25.33
C SER A 139 -21.71 15.53 -24.37
N VAL A 140 -22.39 14.46 -24.02
CA VAL A 140 -23.54 14.43 -23.12
C VAL A 140 -23.12 14.96 -21.74
N GLY A 141 -23.58 16.16 -21.40
CA GLY A 141 -23.87 16.63 -20.04
C GLY A 141 -22.70 16.94 -19.08
N TYR A 142 -22.58 18.22 -18.71
CA TYR A 142 -21.91 18.77 -17.51
C TYR A 142 -20.37 18.73 -17.50
N VAL A 143 -19.59 19.81 -17.28
CA VAL A 143 -19.76 21.15 -16.71
C VAL A 143 -19.46 22.19 -17.80
N GLY A 144 -20.10 23.36 -17.75
CA GLY A 144 -20.03 24.43 -18.75
C GLY A 144 -18.69 24.52 -19.47
N ALA A 145 -18.74 24.46 -20.79
CA ALA A 145 -17.61 24.51 -21.70
C ALA A 145 -16.68 25.66 -21.32
N VAL A 146 -15.63 25.35 -20.56
CA VAL A 146 -14.42 26.14 -20.59
C VAL A 146 -13.87 25.87 -21.98
N GLU A 147 -14.07 26.82 -22.90
CA GLU A 147 -13.32 26.87 -24.15
C GLU A 147 -11.84 26.89 -23.75
N ALA A 148 -11.22 25.72 -23.65
CA ALA A 148 -9.80 25.59 -23.39
C ALA A 148 -9.11 26.24 -24.60
N ARG A 149 -8.59 27.46 -24.41
CA ARG A 149 -7.94 28.28 -25.44
C ARG A 149 -6.58 27.67 -25.83
N GLY A 150 -6.58 26.45 -26.36
CA GLY A 150 -5.37 25.69 -26.69
C GLY A 150 -4.59 25.17 -25.47
N GLU A 151 -5.11 25.33 -24.26
CA GLU A 151 -4.47 24.84 -23.03
C GLU A 151 -4.72 23.32 -22.84
N PRO A 152 -3.71 22.55 -22.39
CA PRO A 152 -3.86 21.10 -22.23
C PRO A 152 -4.81 20.76 -21.08
N MET A 153 -5.84 19.95 -21.37
CA MET A 153 -6.68 19.37 -20.33
C MET A 153 -6.09 18.04 -19.85
N ILE A 154 -6.13 17.79 -18.54
CA ILE A 154 -5.66 16.52 -17.96
C ILE A 154 -6.85 15.74 -17.43
N ARG A 155 -7.13 14.59 -18.04
CA ARG A 155 -8.06 13.59 -17.48
C ARG A 155 -7.35 12.85 -16.35
N ARG A 156 -8.05 12.55 -15.26
CA ARG A 156 -7.52 11.83 -14.12
C ARG A 156 -8.52 10.81 -13.57
N PHE A 157 -8.03 9.61 -13.37
CA PHE A 157 -8.63 8.54 -12.60
C PHE A 157 -7.81 8.38 -11.31
N ASN A 158 -8.45 8.27 -10.15
CA ASN A 158 -7.80 7.97 -8.88
C ASN A 158 -8.61 6.91 -8.13
N ALA A 159 -7.93 5.89 -7.62
CA ALA A 159 -8.52 4.92 -6.71
C ALA A 159 -7.58 4.66 -5.52
N SER A 160 -8.18 4.46 -4.36
CA SER A 160 -7.50 4.09 -3.12
C SER A 160 -8.14 2.83 -2.55
N PHE A 161 -7.32 1.89 -2.09
CA PHE A 161 -7.75 0.57 -1.66
C PHE A 161 -7.10 0.19 -0.33
N ASN A 162 -7.86 -0.50 0.52
CA ASN A 162 -7.35 -1.25 1.66
C ASN A 162 -7.83 -2.69 1.49
N LEU A 163 -6.91 -3.56 1.07
CA LEU A 163 -7.19 -4.92 0.64
C LEU A 163 -6.65 -5.92 1.65
N LEU A 164 -7.34 -7.04 1.81
CA LEU A 164 -6.81 -8.23 2.47
C LEU A 164 -6.65 -9.33 1.42
N LEU A 165 -5.41 -9.71 1.12
CA LEU A 165 -5.07 -10.65 0.04
C LEU A 165 -4.18 -11.78 0.55
N ARG A 166 -4.40 -12.99 0.08
CA ARG A 166 -3.46 -14.11 0.24
C ARG A 166 -2.46 -14.16 -0.91
N ASP A 167 -1.38 -14.92 -0.72
CA ASP A 167 -0.41 -15.18 -1.78
C ASP A 167 -1.09 -15.79 -3.02
N GLY A 168 -0.84 -15.20 -4.19
CA GLY A 168 -1.43 -15.58 -5.47
C GLY A 168 -2.83 -15.04 -5.73
N GLN A 169 -3.47 -14.39 -4.76
CA GLN A 169 -4.83 -13.90 -4.90
C GLN A 169 -4.89 -12.68 -5.83
N THR A 170 -5.95 -12.64 -6.63
CA THR A 170 -6.33 -11.48 -7.46
C THR A 170 -7.72 -11.02 -7.07
N ILE A 171 -7.92 -9.71 -6.94
CA ILE A 171 -9.24 -9.09 -6.76
C ILE A 171 -9.42 -8.01 -7.83
N GLU A 172 -10.57 -8.05 -8.52
CA GLU A 172 -11.07 -6.92 -9.34
C GLU A 172 -11.86 -6.01 -8.42
N ASN A 173 -11.29 -4.86 -8.08
CA ASN A 173 -11.71 -4.15 -6.87
C ASN A 173 -12.47 -2.84 -7.15
N THR A 174 -12.40 -2.29 -8.36
CA THR A 174 -13.13 -1.07 -8.70
C THR A 174 -13.41 -1.00 -10.18
N MET A 175 -14.61 -0.51 -10.48
CA MET A 175 -15.09 -0.18 -11.80
C MET A 175 -15.70 1.23 -11.77
N ALA A 176 -15.27 2.11 -12.65
CA ALA A 176 -15.81 3.46 -12.75
C ALA A 176 -15.95 3.92 -14.19
N THR A 177 -17.05 4.59 -14.50
CA THR A 177 -17.27 5.20 -15.83
C THR A 177 -16.68 6.59 -15.86
N ASP A 178 -15.87 6.89 -16.88
CA ASP A 178 -15.39 8.24 -17.13
C ASP A 178 -16.52 9.09 -17.72
N PRO A 179 -16.94 10.18 -17.05
CA PRO A 179 -18.03 11.02 -17.53
C PRO A 179 -17.70 11.76 -18.84
N VAL A 180 -16.42 11.94 -19.19
CA VAL A 180 -16.03 12.68 -20.40
C VAL A 180 -16.15 11.80 -21.66
N THR A 181 -15.80 10.52 -21.55
CA THR A 181 -15.74 9.59 -22.69
C THR A 181 -16.84 8.53 -22.68
N GLY A 182 -17.47 8.28 -21.54
CA GLY A 182 -18.35 7.13 -21.32
C GLY A 182 -17.60 5.79 -21.20
N HIS A 183 -16.26 5.79 -21.29
CA HIS A 183 -15.47 4.58 -21.15
C HIS A 183 -15.45 4.08 -19.70
N LEU A 184 -15.34 2.78 -19.53
CA LEU A 184 -15.31 2.11 -18.25
C LEU A 184 -13.87 1.76 -17.88
N TRP A 185 -13.42 2.20 -16.71
CA TRP A 185 -12.15 1.79 -16.11
C TRP A 185 -12.38 0.67 -15.11
N LYS A 186 -11.59 -0.39 -15.22
CA LYS A 186 -11.53 -1.49 -14.26
C LYS A 186 -10.12 -1.65 -13.72
N ILE A 187 -9.99 -1.88 -12.42
CA ILE A 187 -8.71 -2.15 -11.77
C ILE A 187 -8.72 -3.53 -11.13
N ALA A 188 -7.74 -4.33 -11.50
CA ALA A 188 -7.42 -5.58 -10.84
C ALA A 188 -6.08 -5.47 -10.09
N VAL A 189 -6.04 -6.03 -8.89
CA VAL A 189 -4.85 -6.10 -8.04
C VAL A 189 -4.54 -7.56 -7.76
N THR A 190 -3.31 -7.96 -8.03
CA THR A 190 -2.77 -9.29 -7.72
C THR A 190 -1.61 -9.15 -6.76
N LEU A 191 -1.55 -10.01 -5.73
CA LEU A 191 -0.43 -10.07 -4.79
C LEU A 191 0.24 -11.44 -4.87
N ARG A 192 1.58 -11.45 -4.87
CA ARG A 192 2.40 -12.67 -4.76
C ARG A 192 3.55 -12.46 -3.79
N ALA A 193 3.81 -13.44 -2.93
CA ALA A 193 5.04 -13.51 -2.16
C ALA A 193 6.20 -13.93 -3.05
N VAL A 194 7.34 -13.27 -2.91
CA VAL A 194 8.59 -13.66 -3.58
C VAL A 194 9.29 -14.66 -2.66
N LYS A 195 9.66 -15.82 -3.19
CA LYS A 195 10.42 -16.85 -2.48
C LYS A 195 11.90 -16.71 -2.75
#